data_AF-A0AAV5B9I9-F1
#
_entry.id   AF-A0AAV5B9I9-F1
#
_cell.length_a   1.000
_cell.length_b   1.000
_cell.length_c   1.000
_cell.angle_alpha   90.00
_cell.angle_beta   90.00
_cell.angle_gamma   90.00
#
_symmetry.space_group_name_H-M   'P 1'
#
loop_
_entity.id
_entity.type
_entity.pdbx_description
1 polymer ?
#
loop_
_entity_poly.entity_id
_entity_poly.type
_entity_poly.pdbx_seq_one_letter_code
_entity_poly.pdbx_strand_id
1 'polypeptide(L)'
;MKDQLFYCYVSVDSKPVFRGHQQGNPLVYDVNFTEQEMKITAHLEDYEQILFENGVHEIVVPYAEIEQATLSICSRVWGMSLIMVGHKIYNFDLQIRTRDWKKIHLEFMAFYEWKEVLERMKRNNVNIIDQCGIYKEFSSKEDFNKNFHASMEDRFEQLARQYDLDDPCVGYNEKLQSMWKEG
;
A
#
# COMPACT_ATOMS: atom_id res chain seq x y z
N MET A 1 -11.32 -8.95 15.40
CA MET A 1 -10.05 -9.09 14.65
C MET A 1 -9.45 -7.70 14.48
N LYS A 2 -8.13 -7.57 14.65
CA LYS A 2 -7.42 -6.28 14.55
C LYS A 2 -7.25 -5.89 13.08
N ASP A 3 -7.30 -4.60 12.75
CA ASP A 3 -6.96 -4.10 11.42
C ASP A 3 -5.51 -4.51 11.07
N GLN A 4 -5.28 -5.02 9.85
CA GLN A 4 -3.99 -5.52 9.40
C GLN A 4 -3.40 -4.58 8.33
N LEU A 5 -2.22 -4.00 8.60
CA LEU A 5 -1.50 -3.11 7.70
C LEU A 5 -0.33 -3.84 7.02
N PHE A 6 -0.25 -3.74 5.70
CA PHE A 6 0.75 -4.41 4.86
C PHE A 6 1.48 -3.43 3.93
N TYR A 7 2.73 -3.09 4.24
CA TYR A 7 3.76 -2.48 3.40
C TYR A 7 4.43 -3.49 2.42
N CYS A 8 3.97 -3.57 1.16
CA CYS A 8 4.25 -4.75 0.31
C CYS A 8 4.91 -4.48 -1.04
N TYR A 9 5.60 -5.51 -1.54
CA TYR A 9 5.86 -5.68 -2.97
C TYR A 9 4.61 -6.19 -3.68
N VAL A 10 4.36 -5.70 -4.90
CA VAL A 10 3.15 -6.05 -5.66
C VAL A 10 3.46 -6.65 -7.01
N SER A 11 2.81 -7.77 -7.27
CA SER A 11 2.87 -8.50 -8.53
C SER A 11 1.47 -8.79 -9.09
N VAL A 12 1.41 -8.92 -10.41
CA VAL A 12 0.22 -9.31 -11.18
C VAL A 12 0.60 -10.58 -11.95
N ASP A 13 -0.08 -11.69 -11.66
CA ASP A 13 0.29 -13.03 -12.17
C ASP A 13 1.78 -13.37 -11.94
N SER A 14 2.28 -13.06 -10.74
CA SER A 14 3.69 -13.24 -10.37
C SER A 14 4.68 -12.41 -11.20
N LYS A 15 4.19 -11.41 -11.96
CA LYS A 15 5.02 -10.43 -12.65
C LYS A 15 5.08 -9.14 -11.83
N PRO A 16 6.27 -8.56 -11.62
CA PRO A 16 6.42 -7.28 -10.94
C PRO A 16 5.53 -6.20 -11.58
N VAL A 17 4.77 -5.47 -10.78
CA VAL A 17 4.16 -4.20 -11.22
C VAL A 17 5.24 -3.09 -11.29
N PHE A 18 6.37 -3.28 -10.61
CA PHE A 18 7.51 -2.36 -10.60
C PHE A 18 8.88 -3.07 -10.64
N ARG A 19 9.88 -2.48 -11.33
CA ARG A 19 11.25 -3.02 -11.49
C ARG A 19 12.38 -2.15 -10.89
N GLY A 20 12.08 -1.09 -10.15
CA GLY A 20 13.13 -0.24 -9.57
C GLY A 20 13.62 -0.74 -8.20
N HIS A 21 14.82 -0.32 -7.82
CA HIS A 21 15.42 -0.66 -6.54
C HIS A 21 14.54 -0.20 -5.37
N GLN A 22 14.35 -1.14 -4.44
CA GLN A 22 13.51 -1.09 -3.25
C GLN A 22 13.80 0.16 -2.40
N GLN A 23 12.86 1.10 -2.33
CA GLN A 23 12.86 2.17 -1.33
C GLN A 23 11.60 2.04 -0.46
N GLY A 24 11.73 1.21 0.57
CA GLY A 24 10.66 0.81 1.49
C GLY A 24 10.94 -0.61 1.96
N ASN A 25 10.84 -0.89 3.26
CA ASN A 25 11.36 -2.12 3.88
C ASN A 25 10.89 -3.39 3.14
N PRO A 26 11.76 -4.04 2.34
CA PRO A 26 11.35 -4.99 1.30
C PRO A 26 11.12 -6.43 1.80
N LEU A 27 11.00 -6.65 3.11
CA LEU A 27 11.41 -7.92 3.70
C LEU A 27 10.29 -8.75 4.35
N VAL A 28 9.02 -8.40 4.21
CA VAL A 28 7.99 -9.03 5.06
C VAL A 28 6.95 -9.85 4.29
N TYR A 29 6.40 -9.36 3.17
CA TYR A 29 5.41 -10.10 2.38
C TYR A 29 5.30 -9.63 0.93
N ASP A 30 4.85 -10.53 0.07
CA ASP A 30 4.41 -10.26 -1.29
C ASP A 30 2.89 -10.22 -1.37
N VAL A 31 2.36 -9.28 -2.16
CA VAL A 31 0.98 -9.30 -2.61
C VAL A 31 0.93 -9.64 -4.10
N ASN A 32 0.30 -10.75 -4.44
CA ASN A 32 0.09 -11.18 -5.81
C ASN A 32 -1.38 -11.09 -6.18
N PHE A 33 -1.70 -10.24 -7.16
CA PHE A 33 -3.03 -10.12 -7.73
C PHE A 33 -3.12 -11.06 -8.94
N THR A 34 -3.79 -12.18 -8.77
CA THR A 34 -4.06 -13.14 -9.85
C THR A 34 -5.38 -12.82 -10.54
N GLU A 35 -5.77 -13.61 -11.56
CA GLU A 35 -7.02 -13.40 -12.30
C GLU A 35 -8.29 -13.40 -11.42
N GLN A 36 -8.33 -14.15 -10.32
CA GLN A 36 -9.56 -14.32 -9.51
C GLN A 36 -9.40 -13.98 -8.02
N GLU A 37 -8.17 -13.82 -7.55
CA GLU A 37 -7.86 -13.67 -6.14
C GLU A 37 -6.60 -12.83 -5.91
N MET A 38 -6.56 -12.22 -4.73
CA MET A 38 -5.38 -11.59 -4.16
C MET A 38 -4.73 -12.54 -3.15
N LYS A 39 -3.41 -12.72 -3.22
CA LYS A 39 -2.62 -13.51 -2.27
C LYS A 39 -1.66 -12.62 -1.52
N ILE A 40 -1.57 -12.79 -0.20
CA ILE A 40 -0.59 -12.12 0.65
C ILE A 40 0.26 -13.22 1.28
N THR A 41 1.54 -13.28 0.91
CA THR A 41 2.46 -14.35 1.33
C THR A 41 3.56 -13.73 2.17
N ALA A 42 3.78 -14.23 3.39
CA ALA A 42 4.91 -13.79 4.21
C ALA A 42 6.19 -14.54 3.79
N HIS A 43 7.33 -13.86 3.84
CA HIS A 43 8.63 -14.45 3.46
C HIS A 43 9.44 -14.98 4.64
N LEU A 44 9.01 -14.67 5.87
CA LEU A 44 9.73 -14.98 7.10
C LEU A 44 8.77 -15.58 8.12
N GLU A 45 9.11 -16.76 8.65
CA GLU A 45 8.31 -17.52 9.64
C GLU A 45 7.93 -16.68 10.86
N ASP A 46 8.82 -15.81 11.32
CA ASP A 46 8.57 -14.93 12.48
C ASP A 46 7.44 -13.91 12.21
N TYR A 47 7.22 -13.52 10.95
CA TYR A 47 6.18 -12.57 10.57
C TYR A 47 4.84 -13.23 10.26
N GLU A 48 4.84 -14.51 9.89
CA GLU A 48 3.63 -15.31 9.76
C GLU A 48 2.86 -15.34 11.09
N GLN A 49 3.56 -15.57 12.20
CA GLN A 49 2.96 -15.60 13.54
C GLN A 49 2.39 -14.24 13.95
N ILE A 50 3.04 -13.15 13.55
CA ILE A 50 2.63 -11.78 13.90
C ILE A 50 1.41 -11.34 13.08
N LEU A 51 1.35 -11.71 11.80
CA LEU A 51 0.41 -11.14 10.84
C LEU A 51 -0.78 -12.07 10.55
N PHE A 52 -0.58 -13.38 10.52
CA PHE A 52 -1.56 -14.33 9.98
C PHE A 52 -2.08 -15.35 10.99
N GLU A 53 -1.63 -15.28 12.24
CA GLU A 53 -1.84 -16.30 13.28
C GLU A 53 -0.95 -17.56 13.03
N ASN A 54 -0.73 -18.37 14.08
CA ASN A 54 0.21 -19.49 14.02
C ASN A 54 -0.13 -20.50 12.91
N GLY A 55 0.82 -20.72 12.00
CA GLY A 55 0.73 -21.73 10.94
C GLY A 55 0.05 -21.27 9.65
N VAL A 56 -0.25 -19.97 9.51
CA VAL A 56 -0.76 -19.40 8.26
C VAL A 56 0.37 -18.73 7.50
N HIS A 57 0.73 -19.29 6.34
CA HIS A 57 1.81 -18.80 5.47
C HIS A 57 1.31 -17.85 4.36
N GLU A 58 0.02 -17.95 4.02
CA GLU A 58 -0.60 -17.22 2.93
C GLU A 58 -2.04 -16.85 3.30
N ILE A 59 -2.42 -15.59 3.07
CA ILE A 59 -3.81 -15.17 3.02
C ILE A 59 -4.25 -15.12 1.57
N VAL A 60 -5.31 -15.85 1.24
CA VAL A 60 -5.97 -15.80 -0.07
C VAL A 60 -7.31 -15.09 0.09
N VAL A 61 -7.55 -14.08 -0.75
CA VAL A 61 -8.80 -13.32 -0.78
C VAL A 61 -9.39 -13.37 -2.20
N PRO A 62 -10.39 -14.22 -2.45
CA PRO A 62 -11.13 -14.21 -3.71
C PRO A 62 -11.79 -12.86 -3.96
N TYR A 63 -11.72 -12.33 -5.18
CA TYR A 63 -12.37 -11.05 -5.49
C TYR A 63 -13.87 -11.06 -5.27
N ALA A 64 -14.52 -12.23 -5.42
CA ALA A 64 -15.94 -12.41 -5.14
C ALA A 64 -16.31 -12.12 -3.67
N GLU A 65 -15.36 -12.29 -2.75
CA GLU A 65 -15.53 -12.01 -1.31
C GLU A 65 -15.24 -10.56 -0.95
N ILE A 66 -14.67 -9.77 -1.86
CA ILE A 66 -14.44 -8.35 -1.65
C ILE A 66 -15.72 -7.58 -1.95
N GLU A 67 -16.21 -6.85 -0.96
CA GLU A 67 -17.34 -5.95 -1.12
C GLU A 67 -16.90 -4.63 -1.77
N GLN A 68 -15.77 -4.09 -1.29
CA GLN A 68 -15.28 -2.79 -1.68
C GLN A 68 -13.75 -2.71 -1.49
N ALA A 69 -13.07 -2.02 -2.40
CA ALA A 69 -11.70 -1.58 -2.18
C ALA A 69 -11.61 -0.05 -2.38
N THR A 70 -11.01 0.64 -1.42
CA THR A 70 -10.85 2.10 -1.43
C THR A 70 -9.37 2.42 -1.58
N LEU A 71 -9.00 3.01 -2.70
CA LEU A 71 -7.68 3.57 -2.92
C LEU A 71 -7.64 5.01 -2.39
N SER A 72 -6.63 5.30 -1.59
CA SER A 72 -6.32 6.60 -1.03
C SER A 72 -4.81 6.86 -1.08
N ILE A 73 -4.36 7.92 -0.41
CA ILE A 73 -2.95 8.31 -0.33
C ILE A 73 -2.58 8.45 1.14
N CYS A 74 -1.37 8.03 1.50
CA CYS A 74 -0.79 8.32 2.80
C CYS A 74 0.59 8.98 2.62
N SER A 75 1.02 9.77 3.61
CA SER A 75 2.37 10.30 3.64
C SER A 75 3.25 9.48 4.58
N ARG A 76 4.54 9.37 4.26
CA ARG A 76 5.56 8.77 5.12
C ARG A 76 6.81 9.62 5.10
N VAL A 77 7.43 9.81 6.25
CA VAL A 77 8.75 10.43 6.36
C VAL A 77 9.76 9.31 6.62
N TRP A 78 10.43 8.82 5.58
CA TRP A 78 11.43 7.76 5.69
C TRP A 78 12.83 8.34 5.92
N GLY A 79 13.41 8.10 7.09
CA GLY A 79 14.81 8.40 7.39
C GLY A 79 15.74 7.27 6.94
N MET A 80 15.93 7.08 5.64
CA MET A 80 16.77 5.98 5.11
C MET A 80 18.14 6.44 4.57
N SER A 81 18.36 7.75 4.41
CA SER A 81 19.68 8.34 4.14
C SER A 81 19.74 9.78 4.65
N LEU A 82 20.93 10.30 4.97
CA LEU A 82 21.15 11.69 5.43
C LEU A 82 20.57 12.76 4.48
N ILE A 83 20.33 12.42 3.21
CA ILE A 83 19.81 13.32 2.16
C ILE A 83 18.28 13.28 2.08
N MET A 84 17.65 12.18 2.51
CA MET A 84 16.18 11.99 2.49
C MET A 84 15.51 12.26 3.84
N VAL A 85 16.28 12.61 4.86
CA VAL A 85 15.72 13.00 6.17
C VAL A 85 14.84 14.23 5.99
N GLY A 86 13.54 14.08 6.28
CA GLY A 86 12.59 15.19 6.35
C GLY A 86 11.71 15.38 5.12
N HIS A 87 11.92 14.64 4.02
CA HIS A 87 11.02 14.69 2.86
C HIS A 87 9.85 13.71 3.01
N LYS A 88 8.62 14.19 2.75
CA LYS A 88 7.43 13.34 2.68
C LYS A 88 7.47 12.52 1.39
N ILE A 89 7.29 11.21 1.53
CA ILE A 89 6.99 10.28 0.44
C ILE A 89 5.48 10.05 0.45
N TYR A 90 4.85 10.05 -0.72
CA TYR A 90 3.42 9.81 -0.86
C TYR A 90 3.20 8.43 -1.44
N ASN A 91 2.60 7.57 -0.64
CA ASN A 91 2.26 6.20 -0.99
C ASN A 91 0.76 6.10 -1.25
N PHE A 92 0.39 5.01 -1.89
CA PHE A 92 -0.99 4.58 -1.97
C PHE A 92 -1.34 3.71 -0.77
N ASP A 93 -2.56 3.89 -0.25
CA ASP A 93 -3.18 3.04 0.75
C ASP A 93 -4.47 2.45 0.16
N LEU A 94 -4.53 1.13 0.05
CA LEU A 94 -5.69 0.37 -0.42
C LEU A 94 -6.34 -0.35 0.75
N GLN A 95 -7.54 0.09 1.09
CA GLN A 95 -8.36 -0.53 2.13
C GLN A 95 -9.37 -1.46 1.48
N ILE A 96 -9.28 -2.74 1.77
CA ILE A 96 -10.15 -3.80 1.27
C ILE A 96 -11.12 -4.17 2.39
N ARG A 97 -12.42 -4.04 2.11
CA ARG A 97 -13.50 -4.57 2.94
C ARG A 97 -14.08 -5.81 2.27
N THR A 98 -14.00 -6.93 2.96
CA THR A 98 -14.65 -8.18 2.55
C THR A 98 -16.10 -8.22 3.01
N ARG A 99 -16.90 -9.10 2.40
CA ARG A 99 -18.34 -9.26 2.71
C ARG A 99 -18.61 -9.77 4.12
N ASP A 100 -17.65 -10.42 4.76
CA ASP A 100 -17.69 -10.83 6.17
C ASP A 100 -17.16 -9.74 7.13
N TRP A 101 -16.99 -8.51 6.63
CA TRP A 101 -16.56 -7.33 7.37
C TRP A 101 -15.11 -7.35 7.85
N LYS A 102 -14.27 -8.26 7.33
CA LYS A 102 -12.82 -8.16 7.52
C LYS A 102 -12.28 -6.95 6.75
N LYS A 103 -11.32 -6.26 7.37
CA LYS A 103 -10.59 -5.14 6.78
C LYS A 103 -9.14 -5.52 6.58
N ILE A 104 -8.62 -5.25 5.39
CA ILE A 104 -7.23 -5.47 5.01
C ILE A 104 -6.70 -4.14 4.46
N HIS A 105 -5.60 -3.64 5.00
CA HIS A 105 -4.99 -2.38 4.59
C HIS A 105 -3.66 -2.67 3.92
N LEU A 106 -3.50 -2.27 2.66
CA LEU A 106 -2.26 -2.45 1.91
C LEU A 106 -1.66 -1.06 1.61
N GLU A 107 -0.43 -0.85 2.02
CA GLU A 107 0.35 0.33 1.70
C GLU A 107 1.45 -0.02 0.69
N PHE A 108 1.58 0.82 -0.34
CA PHE A 108 2.53 0.61 -1.42
C PHE A 108 3.01 1.91 -2.01
N MET A 109 4.22 1.88 -2.56
CA MET A 109 4.76 3.01 -3.29
C MET A 109 3.85 3.37 -4.46
N ALA A 110 3.61 4.67 -4.64
CA ALA A 110 2.71 5.18 -5.64
C ALA A 110 3.32 5.05 -7.05
N PHE A 111 2.71 4.20 -7.88
CA PHE A 111 3.10 4.00 -9.28
C PHE A 111 1.89 3.98 -10.19
N TYR A 112 2.05 4.41 -11.44
CA TYR A 112 0.94 4.43 -12.38
C TYR A 112 0.42 3.03 -12.72
N GLU A 113 1.30 2.02 -12.77
CA GLU A 113 0.99 0.63 -13.11
C GLU A 113 -0.01 -0.03 -12.16
N TRP A 114 -0.23 0.52 -10.96
CA TRP A 114 -1.31 0.10 -10.06
C TRP A 114 -2.71 0.21 -10.66
N LYS A 115 -2.88 1.03 -11.70
CA LYS A 115 -4.11 1.09 -12.49
C LYS A 115 -4.49 -0.27 -13.07
N GLU A 116 -3.51 -1.11 -13.45
CA GLU A 116 -3.77 -2.45 -13.95
C GLU A 116 -4.39 -3.36 -12.88
N VAL A 117 -3.88 -3.26 -11.65
CA VAL A 117 -4.41 -4.01 -10.49
C VAL A 117 -5.85 -3.61 -10.21
N LEU A 118 -6.14 -2.31 -10.15
CA LEU A 118 -7.51 -1.82 -9.91
C LEU A 118 -8.48 -2.25 -11.02
N GLU A 119 -8.09 -2.15 -12.29
CA GLU A 119 -8.93 -2.58 -13.40
C GLU A 119 -9.14 -4.11 -13.41
N ARG A 120 -8.17 -4.90 -12.94
CA ARG A 120 -8.35 -6.35 -12.72
C ARG A 120 -9.38 -6.65 -11.64
N MET A 121 -9.29 -5.98 -10.48
CA MET A 121 -10.28 -6.13 -9.41
C MET A 121 -11.67 -5.71 -9.89
N LYS A 122 -11.77 -4.58 -10.61
CA LYS A 122 -13.02 -4.08 -11.19
C LYS A 122 -13.63 -5.05 -12.22
N ARG A 123 -12.82 -5.69 -13.08
CA ARG A 123 -13.28 -6.74 -13.99
C ARG A 123 -13.88 -7.96 -13.27
N ASN A 124 -13.46 -8.20 -12.04
CA ASN A 124 -14.03 -9.22 -11.15
C ASN A 124 -15.17 -8.68 -10.27
N ASN A 125 -15.80 -7.57 -10.65
CA ASN A 125 -16.93 -6.95 -9.97
C ASN A 125 -16.64 -6.41 -8.57
N VAL A 126 -15.37 -6.15 -8.24
CA VAL A 126 -15.03 -5.42 -7.02
C VAL A 126 -15.40 -3.94 -7.19
N ASN A 127 -16.11 -3.38 -6.22
CA ASN A 127 -16.40 -1.95 -6.18
C ASN A 127 -15.13 -1.16 -5.78
N ILE A 128 -14.52 -0.47 -6.73
CA ILE A 128 -13.31 0.33 -6.51
C ILE A 128 -13.69 1.80 -6.30
N ILE A 129 -13.24 2.37 -5.19
CA ILE A 129 -13.33 3.81 -4.91
C ILE A 129 -11.93 4.42 -5.00
N ASP A 130 -11.72 5.29 -5.96
CA ASP A 130 -10.55 6.18 -6.01
C ASP A 130 -10.89 7.45 -5.20
N GLN A 131 -10.61 7.42 -3.90
CA GLN A 131 -11.09 8.41 -2.93
C GLN A 131 -10.52 9.80 -3.23
N CYS A 132 -9.28 9.87 -3.71
CA CYS A 132 -8.60 11.13 -4.04
C CYS A 132 -8.70 11.50 -5.53
N GLY A 133 -9.34 10.68 -6.37
CA GLY A 133 -9.46 10.93 -7.81
C GLY A 133 -8.12 10.85 -8.56
N ILE A 134 -7.18 10.06 -8.06
CA ILE A 134 -5.80 9.94 -8.53
C ILE A 134 -5.74 9.63 -10.03
N TYR A 135 -6.44 8.60 -10.48
CA TYR A 135 -6.37 8.17 -11.88
C TYR A 135 -7.29 8.96 -12.82
N LYS A 136 -8.18 9.78 -12.25
CA LYS A 136 -8.92 10.79 -12.99
C LYS A 136 -8.03 11.99 -13.30
N GLU A 137 -7.19 12.39 -12.35
CA GLU A 137 -6.26 13.50 -12.51
C GLU A 137 -5.04 13.10 -13.33
N PHE A 138 -4.32 12.06 -12.91
CA PHE A 138 -3.14 11.54 -13.58
C PHE A 138 -3.54 10.46 -14.58
N SER A 139 -4.07 10.90 -15.72
CA SER A 139 -4.67 9.99 -16.71
C SER A 139 -3.67 9.17 -17.53
N SER A 140 -2.37 9.53 -17.47
CA SER A 140 -1.29 8.84 -18.19
C SER A 140 -0.06 8.61 -17.31
N LYS A 141 0.75 7.60 -17.67
CA LYS A 141 2.00 7.26 -16.97
C LYS A 141 3.01 8.42 -16.98
N GLU A 142 3.10 9.13 -18.09
CA GLU A 142 4.01 10.27 -18.24
C GLU A 142 3.62 11.40 -17.27
N ASP A 143 2.34 11.75 -17.24
CA ASP A 143 1.80 12.78 -16.37
C ASP A 143 1.95 12.40 -14.89
N PHE A 144 1.62 11.16 -14.52
CA PHE A 144 1.82 10.64 -13.18
C PHE A 144 3.28 10.77 -12.73
N ASN A 145 4.22 10.24 -13.51
CA ASN A 145 5.64 10.24 -13.15
C ASN A 145 6.23 11.64 -13.04
N LYS A 146 5.72 12.60 -13.81
CA LYS A 146 6.21 13.98 -13.81
C LYS A 146 5.61 14.82 -12.69
N ASN A 147 4.32 14.63 -12.41
CA ASN A 147 3.53 15.60 -11.65
C ASN A 147 2.95 15.07 -10.34
N PHE A 148 2.88 13.76 -10.12
CA PHE A 148 2.24 13.19 -8.92
C PHE A 148 2.86 13.72 -7.63
N HIS A 149 4.18 13.62 -7.49
CA HIS A 149 4.88 14.01 -6.27
C HIS A 149 4.72 15.50 -5.95
N ALA A 150 4.96 16.37 -6.94
CA ALA A 150 4.80 17.82 -6.79
C ALA A 150 3.34 18.19 -6.45
N SER A 151 2.38 17.57 -7.12
CA SER A 151 0.95 17.77 -6.83
C SER A 151 0.58 17.35 -5.41
N MET A 152 1.18 16.28 -4.88
CA MET A 152 0.95 15.87 -3.49
C MET A 152 1.62 16.82 -2.48
N GLU A 153 2.84 17.31 -2.75
CA GLU A 153 3.50 18.31 -1.91
C GLU A 153 2.64 19.55 -1.69
N ASP A 154 1.94 20.01 -2.73
CA ASP A 154 1.14 21.24 -2.66
C ASP A 154 -0.18 21.08 -1.90
N ARG A 155 -0.79 19.88 -1.88
CA ARG A 155 -2.19 19.72 -1.43
C ARG A 155 -2.49 18.51 -0.55
N PHE A 156 -1.52 17.67 -0.23
CA PHE A 156 -1.77 16.47 0.58
C PHE A 156 -2.40 16.80 1.93
N GLU A 157 -1.97 17.88 2.60
CA GLU A 157 -2.56 18.29 3.88
C GLU A 157 -4.07 18.58 3.77
N GLN A 158 -4.50 19.20 2.66
CA GLN A 158 -5.92 19.44 2.40
C GLN A 158 -6.65 18.12 2.16
N LEU A 159 -6.08 17.23 1.34
CA LEU A 159 -6.66 15.91 1.08
C LEU A 159 -6.77 15.07 2.36
N ALA A 160 -5.75 15.11 3.21
CA ALA A 160 -5.71 14.39 4.48
C ALA A 160 -6.82 14.87 5.42
N ARG A 161 -7.04 16.19 5.53
CA ARG A 161 -8.16 16.72 6.32
C ARG A 161 -9.52 16.39 5.72
N GLN A 162 -9.65 16.41 4.39
CA GLN A 162 -10.91 16.14 3.70
C GLN A 162 -11.35 14.69 3.81
N TYR A 163 -10.41 13.76 3.74
CA TYR A 163 -10.67 12.32 3.68
C TYR A 163 -10.25 11.55 4.92
N ASP A 164 -9.80 12.26 5.97
CA ASP A 164 -9.26 11.68 7.21
C ASP A 164 -8.09 10.72 6.93
N LEU A 165 -7.17 11.13 6.04
CA LEU A 165 -6.04 10.31 5.63
C LEU A 165 -4.92 10.36 6.67
N ASP A 166 -4.14 9.29 6.72
CA ASP A 166 -2.95 9.20 7.54
C ASP A 166 -1.86 10.16 7.01
N ASP A 167 -1.70 11.30 7.70
CA ASP A 167 -0.63 12.28 7.51
C ASP A 167 0.32 12.32 8.72
N PRO A 168 1.18 11.31 8.91
CA PRO A 168 2.15 11.34 9.97
C PRO A 168 3.15 12.47 9.71
N CYS A 169 3.10 13.51 10.56
CA CYS A 169 4.09 14.60 10.55
C CYS A 169 5.51 14.12 10.87
N VAL A 170 5.67 12.93 11.48
CA VAL A 170 6.96 12.30 11.80
C VAL A 170 6.80 10.78 11.79
N GLY A 171 7.42 10.11 10.82
CA GLY A 171 7.60 8.65 10.83
C GLY A 171 8.87 8.25 11.58
N TYR A 172 8.90 8.39 12.91
CA TYR A 172 9.98 7.82 13.74
C TYR A 172 9.47 7.64 15.18
N ASN A 173 8.92 6.46 15.48
CA ASN A 173 8.64 6.07 16.85
C ASN A 173 9.99 5.92 17.58
N GLU A 174 10.25 6.71 18.63
CA GLU A 174 11.47 6.62 19.46
C GLU A 174 11.72 5.20 19.97
N LYS A 175 10.65 4.41 20.13
CA LYS A 175 10.70 3.00 20.52
C LYS A 175 11.38 2.08 19.49
N LEU A 176 11.38 2.46 18.21
CA LEU A 176 12.13 1.76 17.16
C LEU A 176 13.62 2.19 17.15
N GLN A 177 13.96 3.42 17.59
CA GLN A 177 15.37 3.84 17.77
C GLN A 177 16.07 3.04 18.86
N SER A 178 15.38 2.74 19.97
CA SER A 178 15.98 1.97 21.05
C SER A 178 16.29 0.54 20.62
N MET A 179 15.45 -0.06 19.78
CA MET A 179 15.66 -1.43 19.30
C MET A 179 16.81 -1.56 18.29
N TRP A 180 17.11 -0.50 17.52
CA TRP A 180 18.19 -0.50 16.53
C TRP A 180 19.56 -0.12 17.12
N LYS A 181 19.61 0.50 18.30
CA LYS A 181 20.87 0.83 18.99
C LYS A 181 21.42 -0.33 19.81
N GLU A 182 20.65 -1.39 20.00
CA GLU A 182 21.03 -2.58 20.78
C GLU A 182 21.32 -3.82 19.90
N GLY A 183 21.37 -3.67 18.58
CA GLY A 183 21.71 -4.73 17.61
C GLY A 183 23.08 -4.55 16.98
#